data_AF-A0A7S4Q4E8-F1
#
_entry.id   AF-A0A7S4Q4E8-F1
#
_cell.length_a   1.000
_cell.length_b   1.000
_cell.length_c   1.000
_cell.angle_alpha   90.00
_cell.angle_beta   90.00
_cell.angle_gamma   90.00
#
_symmetry.space_group_name_H-M   'P 1'
#
loop_
_entity.id
_entity.type
_entity.pdbx_description
1 polymer ?
#
loop_
_entity_poly.entity_id
_entity_poly.type
_entity_poly.pdbx_seq_one_letter_code
_entity_poly.pdbx_strand_id
1 'polypeptide(L)'
;DFGGLKPFRLRRRLSDLRSTPLASRPPPHSASMLHRLGGLFRSRKSSGKSVPVEQMQTSVAADNTDADSWDDGSPAASQGPMKLFAKKGQERDRLVAVLVTILEGSSYDENFRLIEPTTVPGERVSTYSMSCCDVGKLHLYLAGNQEAPAAWQELVQDIRSVEPDSVTLNWECCSGCTDQGFPLCGGVASRGSRALRGARRSRGGSSPTMQLMGLAVRRGYTVMCSDFSLKALIAEWSEEDLGPNPFVKMEASCDSQFQLDFLPSDLSNPEVPQQLQVVGELCAEGKAVVAAMGGTIVYTVNPRRSRTDLYDLKVLTVASDWSDGLGRRGAVGGHDQAAMPEAMKCSVGAGEAERRGAAGHVALTYASGGQLVTSMGHWIELTRLDTSLDAVMHAAGRNFGGEEVASMRREWEQLKTEADQQEQLRYWSKNMVQKSVPTRMKCRTKFSS
;
A
#
# COMPACT_ATOMS: atom_id res chain seq x y z
N ASP A 1 47.23 -32.38 -0.85
CA ASP A 1 46.88 -31.97 0.51
C ASP A 1 45.54 -31.27 0.56
N PHE A 2 44.59 -31.93 1.22
CA PHE A 2 43.24 -31.44 1.49
C PHE A 2 43.21 -30.71 2.84
N GLY A 3 42.82 -29.43 2.85
CA GLY A 3 42.33 -28.74 4.05
C GLY A 3 40.98 -28.13 3.69
N GLY A 4 39.85 -28.45 4.31
CA GLY A 4 39.64 -28.86 5.69
C GLY A 4 38.80 -27.82 6.45
N LEU A 5 37.75 -27.26 5.82
CA LEU A 5 36.82 -26.34 6.48
C LEU A 5 35.59 -27.11 6.98
N LYS A 6 35.45 -27.17 8.31
CA LYS A 6 34.30 -27.75 9.02
C LYS A 6 33.12 -26.77 9.01
N PRO A 7 31.87 -27.23 8.86
CA PRO A 7 30.70 -26.37 8.99
C PRO A 7 30.32 -26.14 10.47
N PHE A 8 30.11 -24.87 10.80
CA PHE A 8 29.57 -24.40 12.07
C PHE A 8 28.08 -24.79 12.16
N ARG A 9 27.72 -25.74 13.05
CA ARG A 9 26.33 -26.07 13.38
C ARG A 9 25.92 -25.32 14.65
N LEU A 10 25.07 -24.31 14.51
CA LEU A 10 24.39 -23.67 15.64
C LEU A 10 23.26 -24.58 16.15
N ARG A 11 23.51 -25.35 17.22
CA ARG A 11 22.45 -26.03 17.98
C ARG A 11 21.77 -25.00 18.90
N ARG A 12 20.54 -24.58 18.59
CA ARG A 12 19.67 -23.95 19.59
C ARG A 12 19.20 -25.02 20.58
N ARG A 13 19.59 -24.87 21.84
CA ARG A 13 19.02 -25.59 22.98
C ARG A 13 17.58 -25.09 23.20
N LEU A 14 16.61 -25.97 23.05
CA LEU A 14 15.33 -25.88 23.74
C LEU A 14 15.51 -26.61 25.07
N SER A 15 15.38 -25.89 26.17
CA SER A 15 15.26 -26.46 27.51
C SER A 15 14.11 -25.78 28.23
N ASP A 16 13.11 -26.60 28.52
CA ASP A 16 12.38 -26.69 29.78
C ASP A 16 11.72 -25.42 30.34
N LEU A 17 10.43 -25.28 30.04
CA LEU A 17 9.50 -24.61 30.96
C LEU A 17 8.64 -25.67 31.64
N ARG A 18 8.96 -25.87 32.91
CA ARG A 18 8.21 -26.68 33.87
C ARG A 18 6.86 -26.02 34.17
N SER A 19 5.86 -26.89 34.24
CA SER A 19 4.55 -26.72 34.86
C SER A 19 4.59 -26.01 36.22
N THR A 20 3.81 -24.95 36.37
CA THR A 20 3.35 -24.41 37.66
C THR A 20 1.85 -24.71 37.88
N PRO A 21 1.44 -25.04 39.12
CA PRO A 21 0.12 -25.59 39.42
C PRO A 21 -0.97 -24.52 39.57
N LEU A 22 -2.22 -24.98 39.41
CA LEU A 22 -3.46 -24.23 39.66
C LEU A 22 -3.48 -23.62 41.07
N ALA A 23 -3.77 -22.32 41.13
CA ALA A 23 -4.22 -21.64 42.33
C ALA A 23 -5.69 -21.20 42.17
N SER A 24 -6.43 -21.42 43.24
CA SER A 24 -7.87 -21.36 43.44
C SER A 24 -8.50 -19.97 43.30
N ARG A 25 -9.71 -19.94 42.73
CA ARG A 25 -10.67 -18.82 42.74
C ARG A 25 -11.17 -18.49 44.16
N PRO A 26 -11.35 -17.20 44.50
CA PRO A 26 -12.30 -16.77 45.54
C PRO A 26 -13.65 -16.30 44.93
N PRO A 27 -14.74 -16.26 45.74
CA PRO A 27 -16.13 -16.12 45.29
C PRO A 27 -16.57 -14.66 45.04
N PRO A 28 -17.72 -14.42 44.37
CA PRO A 28 -18.19 -13.08 44.07
C PRO A 28 -18.94 -12.47 45.27
N HIS A 29 -18.53 -11.27 45.67
CA HIS A 29 -19.32 -10.43 46.57
C HIS A 29 -20.28 -9.55 45.76
N SER A 30 -21.56 -9.77 45.98
CA SER A 30 -22.67 -8.88 45.69
C SER A 30 -22.65 -7.66 46.61
N ALA A 31 -22.75 -6.46 46.07
CA ALA A 31 -23.32 -5.30 46.78
C ALA A 31 -23.91 -4.29 45.78
N SER A 32 -25.22 -4.14 45.86
CA SER A 32 -26.02 -3.07 45.27
C SER A 32 -25.86 -1.76 46.06
N MET A 33 -25.86 -0.61 45.39
CA MET A 33 -26.82 0.50 45.59
C MET A 33 -26.26 1.87 45.13
N LEU A 34 -27.09 2.55 44.33
CA LEU A 34 -27.39 4.00 44.31
C LEU A 34 -26.24 5.01 44.22
N HIS A 35 -26.20 5.77 43.11
CA HIS A 35 -26.75 7.14 43.12
C HIS A 35 -27.05 7.66 41.70
N ARG A 36 -28.27 8.17 41.55
CA ARG A 36 -28.75 9.03 40.45
C ARG A 36 -28.21 10.44 40.65
N LEU A 37 -27.61 11.03 39.61
CA LEU A 37 -27.66 12.45 39.23
C LEU A 37 -27.38 12.44 37.71
N GLY A 38 -28.25 12.86 36.78
CA GLY A 38 -29.17 13.99 36.84
C GLY A 38 -28.51 15.24 36.25
N GLY A 39 -28.04 15.19 35.01
CA GLY A 39 -27.37 16.32 34.33
C GLY A 39 -27.88 16.52 32.91
N LEU A 40 -28.84 17.44 32.76
CA LEU A 40 -29.35 17.95 31.50
C LEU A 40 -28.25 18.66 30.69
N PHE A 41 -27.82 18.08 29.56
CA PHE A 41 -27.20 18.85 28.49
C PHE A 41 -28.15 18.92 27.29
N ARG A 42 -28.78 20.08 27.12
CA ARG A 42 -29.53 20.46 25.94
C ARG A 42 -28.58 20.51 24.74
N SER A 43 -28.68 19.52 23.86
CA SER A 43 -28.06 19.55 22.53
C SER A 43 -28.73 20.64 21.69
N ARG A 44 -27.98 21.72 21.43
CA ARG A 44 -28.33 22.75 20.45
C ARG A 44 -28.20 22.13 19.06
N LYS A 45 -29.35 21.92 18.39
CA LYS A 45 -29.39 21.66 16.94
C LYS A 45 -28.83 22.87 16.20
N SER A 46 -27.58 22.82 15.77
CA SER A 46 -27.07 23.67 14.71
C SER A 46 -27.44 23.05 13.38
N SER A 47 -28.41 23.64 12.69
CA SER A 47 -28.71 23.37 11.28
C SER A 47 -27.55 23.89 10.42
N GLY A 48 -26.47 23.12 10.33
CA GLY A 48 -25.42 23.34 9.35
C GLY A 48 -25.91 22.85 8.00
N LYS A 49 -26.09 23.79 7.05
CA LYS A 49 -26.27 23.45 5.64
C LYS A 49 -25.03 22.69 5.18
N SER A 50 -25.21 21.45 4.74
CA SER A 50 -24.18 20.68 4.05
C SER A 50 -23.81 21.41 2.76
N VAL A 51 -22.58 21.92 2.69
CA VAL A 51 -21.97 22.37 1.44
C VAL A 51 -21.56 21.12 0.66
N PRO A 52 -21.86 21.00 -0.65
CA PRO A 52 -21.37 19.90 -1.46
C PRO A 52 -19.85 19.90 -1.48
N VAL A 53 -19.24 18.73 -1.29
CA VAL A 53 -17.81 18.51 -1.57
C VAL A 53 -17.66 18.57 -3.08
N GLU A 54 -17.41 19.77 -3.60
CA GLU A 54 -16.98 19.98 -4.96
C GLU A 54 -15.52 19.52 -5.03
N GLN A 55 -15.23 18.60 -5.95
CA GLN A 55 -13.89 18.09 -6.19
C GLN A 55 -12.97 19.26 -6.48
N MET A 56 -12.08 19.56 -5.54
CA MET A 56 -10.93 20.43 -5.74
C MET A 56 -9.94 19.68 -6.63
N GLN A 57 -10.26 19.60 -7.92
CA GLN A 57 -9.29 19.36 -8.97
C GLN A 57 -8.34 20.55 -8.92
N THR A 58 -7.18 20.35 -8.30
CA THR A 58 -6.05 21.26 -8.50
C THR A 58 -5.72 21.24 -9.99
N SER A 59 -6.14 22.28 -10.71
CA SER A 59 -5.68 22.58 -12.04
C SER A 59 -4.20 22.98 -11.96
N VAL A 60 -3.34 21.97 -11.88
CA VAL A 60 -1.97 22.14 -12.32
C VAL A 60 -2.09 22.26 -13.83
N ALA A 61 -2.06 23.50 -14.33
CA ALA A 61 -1.96 23.77 -15.76
C ALA A 61 -0.62 23.21 -16.25
N ALA A 62 -0.62 21.92 -16.58
CA ALA A 62 0.38 21.34 -17.46
C ALA A 62 0.09 21.91 -18.84
N ASP A 63 0.88 22.90 -19.23
CA ASP A 63 0.91 23.44 -20.59
C ASP A 63 1.47 22.34 -21.51
N ASN A 64 0.58 21.43 -21.89
CA ASN A 64 0.75 20.40 -22.93
C ASN A 64 -0.44 20.57 -23.88
N THR A 65 -0.46 21.70 -24.60
CA THR A 65 -1.34 21.87 -25.75
C THR A 65 -0.82 21.01 -26.90
N ASP A 66 -1.34 19.79 -27.03
CA ASP A 66 -1.41 18.99 -28.27
C ASP A 66 -2.13 17.66 -28.01
N ALA A 67 -3.40 17.72 -27.58
CA ALA A 67 -4.21 16.51 -27.37
C ALA A 67 -5.71 16.78 -27.56
N ASP A 68 -6.16 16.98 -28.80
CA ASP A 68 -7.56 16.82 -29.19
C ASP A 68 -7.67 16.24 -30.60
N SER A 69 -7.36 14.94 -30.68
CA SER A 69 -7.62 14.09 -31.83
C SER A 69 -7.83 12.67 -31.28
N TRP A 70 -9.08 12.38 -30.89
CA TRP A 70 -9.51 11.03 -30.52
C TRP A 70 -9.71 10.21 -31.80
N ASP A 71 -8.59 9.80 -32.40
CA ASP A 71 -8.55 8.81 -33.47
C ASP A 71 -8.88 7.43 -32.89
N ASP A 72 -9.67 6.64 -33.62
CA ASP A 72 -10.11 5.26 -33.29
C ASP A 72 -8.94 4.25 -33.47
N GLY A 73 -7.82 4.62 -32.85
CA GLY A 73 -6.49 4.09 -33.11
C GLY A 73 -6.40 2.61 -32.78
N SER A 74 -6.12 1.82 -33.83
CA SER A 74 -5.53 0.49 -33.70
C SER A 74 -4.45 0.52 -32.61
N PRO A 75 -4.37 -0.50 -31.72
CA PRO A 75 -3.49 -0.46 -30.56
C PRO A 75 -2.06 -0.23 -31.03
N ALA A 76 -1.57 0.99 -30.82
CA ALA A 76 -0.20 1.36 -31.15
C ALA A 76 0.72 0.33 -30.50
N ALA A 77 1.64 -0.24 -31.29
CA ALA A 77 2.62 -1.20 -30.78
C ALA A 77 3.23 -0.65 -29.49
N SER A 78 3.20 -1.46 -28.42
CA SER A 78 3.67 -1.07 -27.08
C SER A 78 5.02 -0.35 -27.17
N GLN A 79 5.06 0.95 -26.87
CA GLN A 79 6.25 1.79 -27.04
C GLN A 79 7.35 1.51 -25.99
N GLY A 80 7.17 0.52 -25.13
CA GLY A 80 8.05 0.24 -23.99
C GLY A 80 7.68 1.09 -22.77
N PRO A 81 8.53 1.10 -21.74
CA PRO A 81 8.30 1.89 -20.53
C PRO A 81 8.44 3.38 -20.83
N MET A 82 7.55 4.18 -20.27
CA MET A 82 7.62 5.64 -20.31
C MET A 82 8.26 6.14 -19.02
N LYS A 83 9.38 6.86 -19.13
CA LYS A 83 9.96 7.57 -17.98
C LYS A 83 9.11 8.79 -17.65
N LEU A 84 8.71 8.91 -16.39
CA LEU A 84 7.93 10.02 -15.89
C LEU A 84 8.86 11.08 -15.27
N PHE A 85 8.40 12.33 -15.22
CA PHE A 85 9.09 13.45 -14.56
C PHE A 85 10.51 13.77 -15.05
N ALA A 86 10.90 13.34 -16.25
CA ALA A 86 12.26 13.49 -16.78
C ALA A 86 12.82 14.93 -16.82
N LYS A 87 11.95 15.96 -16.78
CA LYS A 87 12.34 17.37 -16.92
C LYS A 87 12.86 18.03 -15.63
N LYS A 88 12.66 17.43 -14.45
CA LYS A 88 12.88 18.12 -13.15
C LYS A 88 14.14 17.70 -12.41
N GLY A 89 14.69 16.52 -12.67
CA GLY A 89 15.88 16.03 -11.98
C GLY A 89 17.17 16.62 -12.55
N GLN A 90 18.10 17.02 -11.68
CA GLN A 90 19.48 17.20 -12.12
C GLN A 90 20.06 15.80 -12.34
N GLU A 91 20.60 15.50 -13.52
CA GLU A 91 21.29 14.22 -13.78
C GLU A 91 22.43 13.93 -12.78
N ARG A 92 22.88 14.97 -12.06
CA ARG A 92 23.90 14.91 -11.00
C ARG A 92 23.39 14.34 -9.69
N ASP A 93 22.08 14.34 -9.45
CA ASP A 93 21.51 13.82 -8.20
C ASP A 93 21.69 12.29 -8.15
N ARG A 94 22.01 11.78 -6.96
CA ARG A 94 22.20 10.35 -6.72
C ARG A 94 20.87 9.62 -6.88
N LEU A 95 20.79 8.67 -7.80
CA LEU A 95 19.65 7.77 -7.90
C LEU A 95 19.59 6.84 -6.69
N VAL A 96 18.51 6.93 -5.90
CA VAL A 96 18.35 6.15 -4.67
C VAL A 96 17.19 5.17 -4.71
N ALA A 97 16.24 5.32 -5.63
CA ALA A 97 15.15 4.39 -5.83
C ALA A 97 14.61 4.39 -7.25
N VAL A 98 13.99 3.28 -7.64
CA VAL A 98 13.29 3.12 -8.91
C VAL A 98 11.89 2.62 -8.66
N LEU A 99 10.91 3.32 -9.22
CA LEU A 99 9.50 2.98 -9.12
C LEU A 99 8.95 2.70 -10.52
N VAL A 100 8.35 1.52 -10.70
CA VAL A 100 7.72 1.12 -11.97
C VAL A 100 6.24 0.90 -11.71
N THR A 101 5.41 1.74 -12.29
CA THR A 101 3.95 1.60 -12.27
C THR A 101 3.49 0.77 -13.48
N ILE A 102 2.77 -0.30 -13.21
CA ILE A 102 2.26 -1.24 -14.21
C ILE A 102 0.73 -1.15 -14.21
N LEU A 103 0.15 -0.79 -15.35
CA LEU A 103 -1.31 -0.63 -15.49
C LEU A 103 -1.81 -1.02 -16.88
N GLU A 104 -3.12 -1.14 -17.03
CA GLU A 104 -3.81 -1.32 -18.31
C GLU A 104 -5.19 -0.67 -18.25
N GLY A 105 -5.55 0.09 -19.28
CA GLY A 105 -6.80 0.86 -19.33
C GLY A 105 -6.76 2.13 -18.48
N SER A 106 -7.90 2.47 -17.88
CA SER A 106 -8.04 3.65 -17.02
C SER A 106 -7.53 3.36 -15.62
N SER A 107 -6.77 4.29 -15.06
CA SER A 107 -6.29 4.20 -13.69
C SER A 107 -7.33 4.67 -12.67
N TYR A 108 -7.26 4.09 -11.47
CA TYR A 108 -8.01 4.51 -10.29
C TYR A 108 -7.08 5.01 -9.16
N ASP A 109 -5.77 4.88 -9.33
CA ASP A 109 -4.75 5.24 -8.33
C ASP A 109 -3.55 5.88 -9.04
N GLU A 110 -3.73 7.11 -9.54
CA GLU A 110 -2.72 7.79 -10.36
C GLU A 110 -1.56 8.37 -9.54
N ASN A 111 -1.41 7.97 -8.26
CA ASN A 111 -0.51 8.61 -7.29
C ASN A 111 0.87 8.84 -7.89
N PHE A 112 1.52 7.78 -8.34
CA PHE A 112 2.90 7.82 -8.81
C PHE A 112 3.05 8.23 -10.28
N ARG A 113 1.93 8.47 -10.98
CA ARG A 113 1.93 9.03 -12.34
C ARG A 113 1.73 10.54 -12.35
N LEU A 114 0.99 11.07 -11.39
CA LEU A 114 0.73 12.50 -11.25
C LEU A 114 1.64 13.18 -10.23
N ILE A 115 2.04 12.47 -9.19
CA ILE A 115 2.84 13.00 -8.08
C ILE A 115 4.22 12.37 -8.15
N GLU A 116 5.20 13.23 -8.39
CA GLU A 116 6.61 12.85 -8.42
C GLU A 116 7.05 12.42 -7.02
N PRO A 117 7.52 11.17 -6.84
CA PRO A 117 8.12 10.76 -5.57
C PRO A 117 9.39 11.56 -5.32
N THR A 118 9.53 12.12 -4.13
CA THR A 118 10.71 12.92 -3.76
C THR A 118 11.42 12.36 -2.54
N THR A 119 12.66 12.80 -2.36
CA THR A 119 13.53 12.47 -1.24
C THR A 119 14.30 13.72 -0.82
N VAL A 120 15.31 13.56 0.03
CA VAL A 120 16.17 14.65 0.50
C VAL A 120 16.98 15.28 -0.66
N PRO A 121 17.44 16.54 -0.52
CA PRO A 121 18.24 17.21 -1.55
C PRO A 121 19.49 16.42 -1.95
N GLY A 122 19.80 16.40 -3.26
CA GLY A 122 20.93 15.67 -3.84
C GLY A 122 20.66 14.18 -4.11
N GLU A 123 19.49 13.68 -3.75
CA GLU A 123 19.00 12.35 -4.10
C GLU A 123 17.80 12.45 -5.07
N ARG A 124 17.61 11.44 -5.93
CA ARG A 124 16.48 11.37 -6.86
C ARG A 124 15.86 9.98 -6.94
N VAL A 125 14.60 9.93 -7.37
CA VAL A 125 13.85 8.70 -7.65
C VAL A 125 13.53 8.67 -9.14
N SER A 126 13.85 7.57 -9.83
CA SER A 126 13.41 7.39 -11.21
C SER A 126 12.05 6.70 -11.23
N THR A 127 11.07 7.32 -11.88
CA THR A 127 9.70 6.77 -11.97
C THR A 127 9.38 6.42 -13.42
N TYR A 128 8.80 5.24 -13.62
CA TYR A 128 8.42 4.71 -14.92
C TYR A 128 6.97 4.25 -14.90
N SER A 129 6.32 4.29 -16.06
CA SER A 129 5.03 3.67 -16.30
C SER A 129 5.12 2.69 -17.47
N MET A 130 4.45 1.55 -17.39
CA MET A 130 4.39 0.58 -18.49
C MET A 130 3.06 -0.17 -18.51
N SER A 131 2.72 -0.74 -19.68
CA SER A 131 1.54 -1.58 -19.84
C SER A 131 1.73 -2.93 -19.14
N CYS A 132 0.64 -3.53 -18.65
CA CYS A 132 0.62 -4.92 -18.21
C CYS A 132 1.14 -5.89 -19.29
N CYS A 133 1.04 -5.53 -20.56
CA CYS A 133 1.49 -6.38 -21.67
C CYS A 133 2.98 -6.42 -21.93
N ASP A 134 3.71 -5.54 -21.27
CA ASP A 134 5.14 -5.52 -21.33
C ASP A 134 5.80 -6.25 -20.15
N VAL A 135 5.01 -6.73 -19.18
CA VAL A 135 5.47 -7.47 -17.99
C VAL A 135 6.33 -8.68 -18.34
N GLY A 136 5.93 -9.46 -19.36
CA GLY A 136 6.72 -10.60 -19.83
C GLY A 136 8.07 -10.20 -20.40
N LYS A 137 8.16 -9.05 -21.08
CA LYS A 137 9.42 -8.51 -21.62
C LYS A 137 10.34 -8.06 -20.48
N LEU A 138 9.80 -7.29 -19.53
CA LEU A 138 10.55 -6.86 -18.35
C LEU A 138 11.12 -8.06 -17.57
N HIS A 139 10.31 -9.12 -17.40
CA HIS A 139 10.78 -10.37 -16.79
C HIS A 139 12.00 -10.95 -17.53
N LEU A 140 11.96 -11.06 -18.85
CA LEU A 140 13.08 -11.58 -19.65
C LEU A 140 14.35 -10.73 -19.51
N TYR A 141 14.21 -9.40 -19.49
CA TYR A 141 15.36 -8.48 -19.34
C TYR A 141 15.97 -8.51 -17.93
N LEU A 142 15.14 -8.59 -16.89
CA LEU A 142 15.60 -8.68 -15.49
C LEU A 142 16.14 -10.07 -15.14
N ALA A 143 15.64 -11.12 -15.78
CA ALA A 143 16.19 -12.46 -15.67
C ALA A 143 17.55 -12.60 -16.37
N GLY A 144 17.88 -11.70 -17.30
CA GLY A 144 19.08 -11.79 -18.14
C GLY A 144 18.94 -12.79 -19.29
N ASN A 145 17.70 -13.18 -19.62
CA ASN A 145 17.41 -14.10 -20.72
C ASN A 145 17.44 -13.41 -22.10
N GLN A 146 17.32 -12.09 -22.12
CA GLN A 146 17.35 -11.27 -23.32
C GLN A 146 18.00 -9.92 -23.03
N GLU A 147 18.71 -9.36 -24.00
CA GLU A 147 19.21 -7.99 -23.94
C GLU A 147 18.06 -6.99 -24.10
N ALA A 148 18.07 -5.93 -23.27
CA ALA A 148 17.08 -4.87 -23.34
C ALA A 148 17.32 -4.03 -24.61
N PRO A 149 16.31 -3.86 -25.49
CA PRO A 149 16.41 -2.94 -26.61
C PRO A 149 16.46 -1.49 -26.11
N ALA A 150 16.85 -0.55 -26.96
CA ALA A 150 17.09 0.86 -26.59
C ALA A 150 15.97 1.49 -25.73
N ALA A 151 14.70 1.25 -26.07
CA ALA A 151 13.54 1.76 -25.32
C ALA A 151 13.43 1.24 -23.87
N TRP A 152 14.14 0.17 -23.53
CA TRP A 152 14.14 -0.47 -22.21
C TRP A 152 15.46 -0.32 -21.45
N GLN A 153 16.53 0.08 -22.14
CA GLN A 153 17.88 0.12 -21.58
C GLN A 153 17.95 1.02 -20.36
N GLU A 154 17.34 2.21 -20.43
CA GLU A 154 17.36 3.16 -19.33
C GLU A 154 16.68 2.60 -18.07
N LEU A 155 15.47 2.03 -18.19
CA LEU A 155 14.77 1.40 -17.06
C LEU A 155 15.59 0.26 -16.44
N VAL A 156 16.13 -0.62 -17.28
CA VAL A 156 16.89 -1.79 -16.80
C VAL A 156 18.20 -1.37 -16.14
N GLN A 157 18.86 -0.32 -16.66
CA GLN A 157 20.06 0.25 -16.07
C GLN A 157 19.75 0.93 -14.73
N ASP A 158 18.69 1.74 -14.65
CA ASP A 158 18.28 2.40 -13.41
C ASP A 158 17.96 1.36 -12.32
N ILE A 159 17.18 0.31 -12.63
CA ILE A 159 16.89 -0.80 -11.69
C ILE A 159 18.18 -1.46 -11.18
N ARG A 160 19.16 -1.68 -12.05
CA ARG A 160 20.44 -2.33 -11.70
C ARG A 160 21.40 -1.41 -10.92
N SER A 161 21.16 -0.10 -10.93
CA SER A 161 22.04 0.90 -10.32
C SER A 161 21.69 1.23 -8.87
N VAL A 162 20.55 0.76 -8.37
CA VAL A 162 20.11 0.93 -6.99
C VAL A 162 20.11 -0.39 -6.23
N GLU A 163 20.06 -0.31 -4.90
CA GLU A 163 19.89 -1.50 -4.05
C GLU A 163 18.54 -2.19 -4.34
N PRO A 164 18.44 -3.52 -4.21
CA PRO A 164 17.20 -4.22 -4.51
C PRO A 164 15.99 -3.74 -3.71
N ASP A 165 16.17 -3.40 -2.43
CA ASP A 165 15.10 -2.90 -1.57
C ASP A 165 14.72 -1.43 -1.83
N SER A 166 15.35 -0.82 -2.84
CA SER A 166 15.02 0.49 -3.40
C SER A 166 14.28 0.39 -4.74
N VAL A 167 13.94 -0.82 -5.20
CA VAL A 167 13.14 -1.05 -6.41
C VAL A 167 11.72 -1.42 -6.03
N THR A 168 10.73 -0.74 -6.62
CA THR A 168 9.31 -1.09 -6.48
C THR A 168 8.64 -1.32 -7.82
N LEU A 169 7.93 -2.44 -7.92
CA LEU A 169 6.98 -2.72 -8.99
C LEU A 169 5.55 -2.58 -8.44
N ASN A 170 4.90 -1.47 -8.78
CA ASN A 170 3.55 -1.16 -8.35
C ASN A 170 2.55 -1.59 -9.42
N TRP A 171 1.78 -2.65 -9.16
CA TRP A 171 0.61 -2.96 -9.97
C TRP A 171 -0.51 -2.01 -9.58
N GLU A 172 -0.65 -0.98 -10.41
CA GLU A 172 -1.62 0.08 -10.19
C GLU A 172 -3.04 -0.48 -10.24
N CYS A 173 -3.90 0.16 -9.47
CA CYS A 173 -5.31 -0.13 -9.53
C CYS A 173 -5.90 0.45 -10.82
N CYS A 174 -6.33 -0.40 -11.75
CA CYS A 174 -6.79 0.02 -13.07
C CYS A 174 -7.94 -0.86 -13.59
N SER A 175 -8.64 -0.40 -14.62
CA SER A 175 -9.79 -1.12 -15.20
C SER A 175 -9.44 -2.46 -15.83
N GLY A 176 -8.16 -2.69 -16.18
CA GLY A 176 -7.66 -3.98 -16.60
C GLY A 176 -7.56 -5.03 -15.48
N CYS A 177 -7.47 -4.61 -14.22
CA CYS A 177 -7.40 -5.52 -13.07
C CYS A 177 -8.82 -5.92 -12.61
N THR A 178 -9.09 -7.22 -12.50
CA THR A 178 -10.43 -7.71 -12.17
C THR A 178 -10.39 -8.87 -11.18
N ASP A 179 -11.56 -9.28 -10.69
CA ASP A 179 -11.74 -10.52 -9.92
C ASP A 179 -11.39 -11.80 -10.69
N GLN A 180 -11.07 -11.68 -11.99
CA GLN A 180 -10.66 -12.80 -12.83
C GLN A 180 -9.16 -12.82 -13.09
N GLY A 181 -8.40 -11.89 -12.50
CA GLY A 181 -6.96 -11.78 -12.68
C GLY A 181 -6.51 -10.50 -13.36
N PHE A 182 -5.25 -10.53 -13.77
CA PHE A 182 -4.58 -9.48 -14.51
C PHE A 182 -4.94 -9.58 -16.00
N PRO A 183 -4.85 -8.48 -16.76
CA PRO A 183 -5.18 -8.51 -18.18
C PRO A 183 -4.25 -9.46 -18.93
N LEU A 184 -4.82 -10.27 -19.83
CA LEU A 184 -4.06 -11.15 -20.71
C LEU A 184 -3.52 -10.36 -21.89
N CYS A 185 -2.26 -10.62 -22.22
CA CYS A 185 -1.57 -9.86 -23.25
C CYS A 185 -1.42 -10.67 -24.53
N GLY A 186 -1.84 -10.04 -25.63
CA GLY A 186 -1.96 -10.65 -26.96
C GLY A 186 -3.38 -10.44 -27.52
N GLY A 187 -3.47 -10.07 -28.81
CA GLY A 187 -4.72 -9.73 -29.52
C GLY A 187 -5.78 -10.84 -29.63
N VAL A 188 -5.69 -11.88 -28.80
CA VAL A 188 -6.68 -12.94 -28.69
C VAL A 188 -7.89 -12.50 -27.83
N ALA A 189 -7.76 -11.40 -27.07
CA ALA A 189 -8.82 -10.88 -26.21
C ALA A 189 -10.08 -10.43 -26.96
N SER A 190 -9.98 -10.10 -28.26
CA SER A 190 -11.11 -9.57 -29.06
C SER A 190 -11.99 -10.64 -29.71
N ARG A 191 -11.62 -11.93 -29.65
CA ARG A 191 -12.42 -13.02 -30.24
C ARG A 191 -12.94 -13.99 -29.16
N GLY A 192 -13.98 -13.57 -28.45
CA GLY A 192 -14.91 -14.46 -27.73
C GLY A 192 -14.38 -15.08 -26.42
N SER A 193 -14.31 -14.28 -25.36
CA SER A 193 -13.82 -14.59 -23.99
C SER A 193 -14.42 -15.78 -23.23
N ARG A 194 -15.31 -16.59 -23.82
CA ARG A 194 -15.87 -17.77 -23.14
C ARG A 194 -15.04 -19.05 -23.33
N ALA A 195 -14.38 -19.25 -24.48
CA ALA A 195 -13.66 -20.50 -24.74
C ALA A 195 -12.30 -20.61 -24.04
N LEU A 196 -11.59 -19.49 -23.83
CA LEU A 196 -10.26 -19.47 -23.21
C LEU A 196 -10.28 -19.67 -21.68
N ARG A 197 -11.42 -19.44 -21.02
CA ARG A 197 -11.55 -19.64 -19.55
C ARG A 197 -11.37 -21.10 -19.13
N GLY A 198 -11.79 -22.05 -19.97
CA GLY A 198 -11.60 -23.48 -19.71
C GLY A 198 -10.15 -23.95 -19.87
N ALA A 199 -9.41 -23.36 -20.82
CA ALA A 199 -8.06 -23.79 -21.17
C ALA A 199 -6.98 -23.35 -20.17
N ARG A 200 -7.21 -22.25 -19.42
CA ARG A 200 -6.23 -21.73 -18.44
C ARG A 200 -6.03 -22.65 -17.23
N ARG A 201 -7.02 -23.50 -16.91
CA ARG A 201 -6.89 -24.52 -15.85
C ARG A 201 -6.11 -25.77 -16.28
N SER A 202 -5.87 -25.97 -17.58
CA SER A 202 -5.33 -27.22 -18.12
C SER A 202 -3.82 -27.21 -18.33
N ARG A 203 -3.20 -26.04 -18.42
CA ARG A 203 -1.75 -25.87 -18.54
C ARG A 203 -1.24 -25.24 -17.25
N GLY A 204 -0.65 -26.05 -16.38
CA GLY A 204 -0.12 -25.64 -15.07
C GLY A 204 1.09 -24.71 -15.13
N GLY A 205 1.13 -23.74 -16.03
CA GLY A 205 2.17 -22.72 -16.09
C GLY A 205 1.69 -21.41 -15.47
N SER A 206 2.55 -20.81 -14.66
CA SER A 206 2.35 -19.48 -14.07
C SER A 206 2.22 -18.38 -15.15
N SER A 207 1.39 -17.35 -14.89
CA SER A 207 1.23 -16.23 -15.81
C SER A 207 2.50 -15.36 -15.86
N PRO A 208 2.78 -14.62 -16.95
CA PRO A 208 3.94 -13.71 -16.99
C PRO A 208 3.97 -12.70 -15.83
N THR A 209 2.79 -12.28 -15.36
CA THR A 209 2.64 -11.42 -14.17
C THR A 209 3.14 -12.10 -12.91
N MET A 210 2.67 -13.32 -12.64
CA MET A 210 3.14 -14.08 -11.48
C MET A 210 4.63 -14.42 -11.57
N GLN A 211 5.14 -14.74 -12.76
CA GLN A 211 6.57 -14.94 -12.99
C GLN A 211 7.40 -13.69 -12.68
N LEU A 212 6.96 -12.51 -13.14
CA LEU A 212 7.65 -11.25 -12.81
C LEU A 212 7.58 -10.93 -11.32
N MET A 213 6.43 -11.09 -10.68
CA MET A 213 6.29 -10.88 -9.23
C MET A 213 7.20 -11.82 -8.44
N GLY A 214 7.22 -13.12 -8.79
CA GLY A 214 8.11 -14.12 -8.21
C GLY A 214 9.59 -13.77 -8.39
N LEU A 215 9.98 -13.35 -9.59
CA LEU A 215 11.34 -12.87 -9.85
C LEU A 215 11.68 -11.64 -9.00
N ALA A 216 10.77 -10.66 -8.92
CA ALA A 216 10.97 -9.43 -8.18
C ALA A 216 11.21 -9.68 -6.69
N VAL A 217 10.35 -10.46 -6.04
CA VAL A 217 10.54 -10.79 -4.62
C VAL A 217 11.81 -11.61 -4.40
N ARG A 218 12.15 -12.56 -5.28
CA ARG A 218 13.42 -13.32 -5.20
C ARG A 218 14.66 -12.43 -5.37
N ARG A 219 14.55 -11.32 -6.10
CA ARG A 219 15.63 -10.34 -6.29
C ARG A 219 15.77 -9.36 -5.14
N GLY A 220 14.83 -9.32 -4.19
CA GLY A 220 14.86 -8.37 -3.08
C GLY A 220 13.98 -7.13 -3.28
N TYR A 221 13.23 -7.06 -4.39
CA TYR A 221 12.40 -5.92 -4.74
C TYR A 221 11.09 -5.89 -3.95
N THR A 222 10.43 -4.74 -3.97
CA THR A 222 9.06 -4.57 -3.45
C THR A 222 8.06 -4.72 -4.58
N VAL A 223 7.03 -5.54 -4.39
CA VAL A 223 5.84 -5.64 -5.25
C VAL A 223 4.67 -5.07 -4.48
N MET A 224 3.86 -4.23 -5.12
CA MET A 224 2.67 -3.65 -4.52
C MET A 224 1.41 -3.97 -5.31
N CYS A 225 0.34 -4.29 -4.59
CA CYS A 225 -1.01 -4.41 -5.13
C CYS A 225 -2.02 -3.77 -4.18
N SER A 226 -2.95 -2.97 -4.72
CA SER A 226 -4.03 -2.33 -3.98
C SER A 226 -5.37 -2.64 -4.64
N ASP A 227 -6.45 -2.68 -3.83
CA ASP A 227 -7.83 -2.84 -4.28
C ASP A 227 -8.04 -3.78 -5.49
N PHE A 228 -8.28 -3.27 -6.70
CA PHE A 228 -8.52 -4.08 -7.89
C PHE A 228 -7.30 -4.92 -8.32
N SER A 229 -6.07 -4.41 -8.20
CA SER A 229 -4.88 -5.22 -8.48
C SER A 229 -4.65 -6.29 -7.41
N LEU A 230 -5.09 -6.06 -6.17
CA LEU A 230 -5.13 -7.10 -5.13
C LEU A 230 -6.17 -8.19 -5.43
N LYS A 231 -7.36 -7.84 -5.95
CA LYS A 231 -8.33 -8.83 -6.44
C LYS A 231 -7.73 -9.72 -7.53
N ALA A 232 -7.06 -9.10 -8.49
CA ALA A 232 -6.37 -9.80 -9.57
C ALA A 232 -5.27 -10.73 -9.06
N LEU A 233 -4.45 -10.25 -8.11
CA LEU A 233 -3.40 -11.04 -7.45
C LEU A 233 -3.97 -12.27 -6.75
N ILE A 234 -5.05 -12.12 -5.97
CA ILE A 234 -5.68 -13.25 -5.27
C ILE A 234 -6.22 -14.27 -6.28
N ALA A 235 -6.81 -13.81 -7.38
CA ALA A 235 -7.38 -14.66 -8.41
C ALA A 235 -6.32 -15.43 -9.24
N GLU A 236 -5.15 -14.84 -9.47
CA GLU A 236 -4.04 -15.45 -10.24
C GLU A 236 -2.91 -16.04 -9.41
N TRP A 237 -3.07 -16.08 -8.09
CA TRP A 237 -2.00 -16.47 -7.17
C TRP A 237 -1.28 -17.75 -7.60
N SER A 238 0.05 -17.67 -7.73
CA SER A 238 0.93 -18.80 -8.07
C SER A 238 1.68 -19.27 -6.83
N GLU A 239 1.37 -20.48 -6.35
CA GLU A 239 2.13 -21.08 -5.23
C GLU A 239 3.58 -21.41 -5.61
N GLU A 240 3.84 -21.67 -6.89
CA GLU A 240 5.19 -21.90 -7.41
C GLU A 240 6.06 -20.65 -7.28
N ASP A 241 5.51 -19.46 -7.57
CA ASP A 241 6.28 -18.22 -7.58
C ASP A 241 6.29 -17.49 -6.24
N LEU A 242 5.17 -17.52 -5.51
CA LEU A 242 4.93 -16.71 -4.30
C LEU A 242 4.74 -17.54 -3.03
N GLY A 243 4.66 -18.88 -3.14
CA GLY A 243 4.34 -19.76 -2.01
C GLY A 243 2.84 -19.80 -1.69
N PRO A 244 2.42 -20.42 -0.56
CA PRO A 244 1.00 -20.55 -0.22
C PRO A 244 0.28 -19.20 -0.17
N ASN A 245 -0.96 -19.11 -0.64
CA ASN A 245 -1.72 -17.85 -0.58
C ASN A 245 -2.25 -17.59 0.84
N PRO A 246 -1.83 -16.51 1.52
CA PRO A 246 -2.37 -16.20 2.84
C PRO A 246 -3.68 -15.40 2.78
N PHE A 247 -4.08 -14.86 1.63
CA PHE A 247 -5.15 -13.87 1.52
C PHE A 247 -6.51 -14.52 1.21
N VAL A 248 -7.56 -13.94 1.78
CA VAL A 248 -8.95 -14.31 1.52
C VAL A 248 -9.74 -13.04 1.23
N LYS A 249 -10.29 -12.95 0.01
CA LYS A 249 -11.25 -11.91 -0.33
C LYS A 249 -12.58 -12.19 0.39
N MET A 250 -13.14 -11.18 1.03
CA MET A 250 -14.46 -11.24 1.64
C MET A 250 -15.54 -10.96 0.59
N GLU A 251 -16.76 -11.44 0.81
CA GLU A 251 -17.90 -11.14 -0.07
C GLU A 251 -18.30 -9.66 -0.02
N ALA A 252 -18.00 -8.97 1.08
CA ALA A 252 -18.26 -7.55 1.25
C ALA A 252 -17.29 -6.68 0.43
N SER A 253 -17.78 -5.51 0.00
CA SER A 253 -16.98 -4.40 -0.50
C SER A 253 -17.15 -3.15 0.39
N CYS A 254 -16.27 -2.17 0.20
CA CYS A 254 -16.39 -0.85 0.78
C CYS A 254 -16.64 0.16 -0.34
N ASP A 255 -17.66 1.01 -0.19
CA ASP A 255 -18.09 1.91 -1.28
C ASP A 255 -18.00 3.40 -0.92
N SER A 256 -17.45 3.76 0.26
CA SER A 256 -17.33 5.17 0.64
C SER A 256 -16.07 5.53 1.41
N GLN A 257 -15.89 5.00 2.61
CA GLN A 257 -14.72 5.23 3.43
C GLN A 257 -14.56 4.11 4.45
N PHE A 258 -13.33 3.95 4.92
CA PHE A 258 -13.01 3.09 6.04
C PHE A 258 -11.97 3.74 6.95
N GLN A 259 -11.95 3.34 8.22
CA GLN A 259 -10.92 3.71 9.18
C GLN A 259 -9.86 2.62 9.24
N LEU A 260 -8.61 3.01 9.06
CA LEU A 260 -7.44 2.22 9.39
C LEU A 260 -7.01 2.48 10.82
N ASP A 261 -6.83 1.41 11.59
CA ASP A 261 -6.16 1.41 12.88
C ASP A 261 -4.80 0.72 12.78
N PHE A 262 -3.81 1.26 13.49
CA PHE A 262 -2.43 0.75 13.51
C PHE A 262 -1.70 1.18 14.77
N LEU A 263 -0.52 0.60 15.00
CA LEU A 263 0.41 1.11 16.00
C LEU A 263 1.48 1.96 15.31
N PRO A 264 1.62 3.26 15.66
CA PRO A 264 2.65 4.12 15.08
C PRO A 264 4.07 3.53 15.20
N SER A 265 4.36 2.87 16.33
CA SER A 265 5.64 2.18 16.56
C SER A 265 5.88 1.05 15.57
N ASP A 266 4.84 0.31 15.17
CA ASP A 266 4.98 -0.80 14.23
C ASP A 266 5.24 -0.31 12.80
N LEU A 267 4.66 0.85 12.45
CA LEU A 267 4.87 1.50 11.16
C LEU A 267 6.23 2.22 11.08
N SER A 268 6.79 2.66 12.22
CA SER A 268 8.13 3.29 12.27
C SER A 268 9.30 2.35 11.93
N ASN A 269 9.03 1.05 11.82
CA ASN A 269 10.03 0.03 11.55
C ASN A 269 10.64 0.22 10.14
N PRO A 270 11.98 0.18 9.99
CA PRO A 270 12.64 0.33 8.68
C PRO A 270 12.30 -0.76 7.67
N GLU A 271 11.72 -1.88 8.09
CA GLU A 271 11.23 -2.95 7.21
C GLU A 271 9.84 -2.66 6.61
N VAL A 272 9.16 -1.61 7.06
CA VAL A 272 7.87 -1.16 6.52
C VAL A 272 8.11 -0.22 5.33
N PRO A 273 7.30 -0.23 4.27
CA PRO A 273 7.40 0.75 3.18
C PRO A 273 7.39 2.18 3.70
N GLN A 274 8.27 3.04 3.19
CA GLN A 274 8.46 4.40 3.70
C GLN A 274 7.17 5.22 3.70
N GLN A 275 6.32 5.05 2.68
CA GLN A 275 5.01 5.69 2.64
C GLN A 275 4.17 5.41 3.90
N LEU A 276 4.19 4.17 4.42
CA LEU A 276 3.52 3.81 5.67
C LEU A 276 4.31 4.24 6.91
N GLN A 277 5.65 4.32 6.84
CA GLN A 277 6.45 4.95 7.91
C GLN A 277 6.01 6.40 8.12
N VAL A 278 5.82 7.17 7.04
CA VAL A 278 5.34 8.56 7.10
C VAL A 278 3.93 8.64 7.68
N VAL A 279 3.03 7.72 7.34
CA VAL A 279 1.71 7.63 7.99
C VAL A 279 1.84 7.43 9.51
N GLY A 280 2.74 6.53 9.94
CA GLY A 280 3.03 6.29 11.35
C GLY A 280 3.63 7.50 12.07
N GLU A 281 4.49 8.27 11.39
CA GLU A 281 5.07 9.52 11.92
C GLU A 281 4.02 10.64 12.04
N LEU A 282 3.05 10.70 11.12
CA LEU A 282 2.02 11.73 11.09
C LEU A 282 0.87 11.48 12.06
N CYS A 283 0.52 10.22 12.34
CA CYS A 283 -0.69 9.85 13.08
C CYS A 283 -0.37 9.30 14.48
N ALA A 284 -0.24 10.18 15.47
CA ALA A 284 0.13 9.78 16.84
C ALA A 284 -0.88 8.81 17.49
N GLU A 285 -2.17 8.92 17.16
CA GLU A 285 -3.21 8.01 17.68
C GLU A 285 -3.26 6.64 16.99
N GLY A 286 -2.54 6.48 15.87
CA GLY A 286 -2.59 5.25 15.09
C GLY A 286 -3.88 5.06 14.30
N LYS A 287 -4.47 6.16 13.79
CA LYS A 287 -5.71 6.14 13.00
C LYS A 287 -5.56 6.95 11.72
N ALA A 288 -6.19 6.47 10.64
CA ALA A 288 -6.35 7.20 9.40
C ALA A 288 -7.72 6.89 8.78
N VAL A 289 -8.38 7.89 8.19
CA VAL A 289 -9.60 7.68 7.41
C VAL A 289 -9.26 7.70 5.93
N VAL A 290 -9.68 6.66 5.22
CA VAL A 290 -9.37 6.44 3.81
C VAL A 290 -10.66 6.50 3.02
N ALA A 291 -10.68 7.30 1.96
CA ALA A 291 -11.78 7.27 1.01
C ALA A 291 -11.69 5.98 0.17
N ALA A 292 -12.84 5.40 -0.15
CA ALA A 292 -12.94 4.18 -0.91
C ALA A 292 -13.85 4.40 -2.12
N MET A 293 -13.42 3.91 -3.27
CA MET A 293 -14.27 3.89 -4.45
C MET A 293 -15.30 2.78 -4.33
N GLY A 294 -16.37 2.86 -5.12
CA GLY A 294 -17.35 1.80 -5.21
C GLY A 294 -16.69 0.45 -5.54
N GLY A 295 -17.00 -0.56 -4.75
CA GLY A 295 -16.49 -1.91 -4.92
C GLY A 295 -15.09 -2.15 -4.35
N THR A 296 -14.52 -1.24 -3.56
CA THR A 296 -13.19 -1.45 -2.95
C THR A 296 -13.15 -2.76 -2.17
N ILE A 297 -12.10 -3.56 -2.37
CA ILE A 297 -11.95 -4.89 -1.76
C ILE A 297 -12.03 -4.80 -0.23
N VAL A 298 -12.71 -5.77 0.40
CA VAL A 298 -12.46 -6.13 1.80
C VAL A 298 -11.80 -7.50 1.81
N TYR A 299 -10.66 -7.62 2.47
CA TYR A 299 -9.91 -8.88 2.54
C TYR A 299 -9.38 -9.15 3.94
N THR A 300 -8.93 -10.39 4.15
CA THR A 300 -8.25 -10.79 5.37
C THR A 300 -7.15 -11.79 5.11
N VAL A 301 -6.46 -12.18 6.18
CA VAL A 301 -5.51 -13.28 6.20
C VAL A 301 -6.22 -14.55 6.65
N ASN A 302 -6.09 -15.64 5.89
CA ASN A 302 -6.67 -16.94 6.21
C ASN A 302 -6.21 -17.41 7.60
N PRO A 303 -7.12 -17.56 8.58
CA PRO A 303 -6.76 -18.02 9.93
C PRO A 303 -6.36 -19.49 9.96
N ARG A 304 -6.71 -20.26 8.93
CA ARG A 304 -6.37 -21.68 8.77
C ARG A 304 -5.19 -21.91 7.83
N ARG A 305 -4.45 -20.85 7.46
CA ARG A 305 -3.28 -21.01 6.58
C ARG A 305 -2.25 -21.93 7.23
N SER A 306 -1.65 -22.79 6.42
CA SER A 306 -0.45 -23.52 6.83
C SER A 306 0.68 -22.52 7.07
N ARG A 307 1.45 -22.75 8.14
CA ARG A 307 2.71 -22.04 8.32
C ARG A 307 3.63 -22.35 7.13
N THR A 308 4.36 -21.35 6.67
CA THR A 308 5.34 -21.46 5.61
C THR A 308 6.64 -20.78 6.05
N ASP A 309 7.76 -21.26 5.54
CA ASP A 309 9.09 -20.66 5.76
C ASP A 309 9.52 -19.79 4.56
N LEU A 310 8.66 -19.65 3.54
CA LEU A 310 8.95 -18.86 2.33
C LEU A 310 8.89 -17.35 2.59
N TYR A 311 8.00 -16.92 3.48
CA TYR A 311 7.83 -15.53 3.84
C TYR A 311 7.34 -15.36 5.29
N ASP A 312 7.71 -14.23 5.89
CA ASP A 312 7.12 -13.71 7.11
C ASP A 312 5.92 -12.83 6.77
N LEU A 313 4.76 -13.12 7.36
CA LEU A 313 3.54 -12.32 7.20
C LEU A 313 3.38 -11.35 8.36
N LYS A 314 3.22 -10.06 8.06
CA LYS A 314 2.89 -9.03 9.04
C LYS A 314 1.68 -8.21 8.58
N VAL A 315 0.64 -8.16 9.42
CA VAL A 315 -0.45 -7.17 9.27
C VAL A 315 0.09 -5.85 9.81
N LEU A 316 0.05 -4.80 8.99
CA LEU A 316 0.58 -3.47 9.33
C LEU A 316 -0.51 -2.53 9.82
N THR A 317 -1.71 -2.66 9.26
CA THR A 317 -2.89 -1.88 9.66
C THR A 317 -4.14 -2.77 9.53
N VAL A 318 -5.18 -2.47 10.29
CA VAL A 318 -6.49 -3.13 10.17
C VAL A 318 -7.56 -2.11 9.79
N ALA A 319 -8.50 -2.48 8.92
CA ALA A 319 -9.69 -1.70 8.67
C ALA A 319 -10.76 -2.07 9.71
N SER A 320 -11.01 -1.19 10.67
CA SER A 320 -11.87 -1.47 11.83
C SER A 320 -13.31 -0.98 11.68
N ASP A 321 -13.52 0.03 10.84
CA ASP A 321 -14.84 0.58 10.51
C ASP A 321 -14.92 0.83 9.01
N TRP A 322 -15.90 0.25 8.33
CA TRP A 322 -16.19 0.51 6.92
C TRP A 322 -17.69 0.39 6.66
N SER A 323 -18.15 0.98 5.56
CA SER A 323 -19.56 0.90 5.14
C SER A 323 -19.69 0.22 3.78
N ASP A 324 -20.69 -0.66 3.68
CA ASP A 324 -20.95 -1.56 2.56
C ASP A 324 -21.77 -0.92 1.42
N GLY A 325 -21.88 0.42 1.38
CA GLY A 325 -22.61 1.15 0.33
C GLY A 325 -24.13 0.96 0.31
N LEU A 326 -24.65 -0.14 0.85
CA LEU A 326 -26.07 -0.52 0.85
C LEU A 326 -26.95 0.31 1.80
N GLY A 327 -26.42 1.40 2.34
CA GLY A 327 -27.22 2.37 3.07
C GLY A 327 -27.95 1.77 4.27
N ARG A 328 -27.48 0.66 4.86
CA ARG A 328 -27.97 0.15 6.15
C ARG A 328 -27.54 1.05 7.31
N ARG A 329 -27.64 2.37 7.13
CA ARG A 329 -27.57 3.41 8.17
C ARG A 329 -28.82 3.42 9.09
N GLY A 330 -29.63 2.37 9.07
CA GLY A 330 -30.99 2.38 9.58
C GLY A 330 -31.27 1.54 10.83
N ALA A 331 -30.34 0.73 11.33
CA ALA A 331 -30.56 0.02 12.59
C ALA A 331 -30.02 0.87 13.76
N VAL A 332 -30.80 1.88 14.15
CA VAL A 332 -30.71 2.50 15.49
C VAL A 332 -31.14 1.43 16.49
N GLY A 333 -30.25 0.47 16.74
CA GLY A 333 -30.58 -0.79 17.39
C GLY A 333 -29.51 -1.85 17.23
N GLY A 334 -28.25 -1.51 17.48
CA GLY A 334 -27.24 -2.40 18.09
C GLY A 334 -26.92 -3.76 17.47
N HIS A 335 -27.31 -4.07 16.23
CA HIS A 335 -26.97 -5.37 15.61
C HIS A 335 -26.41 -5.25 14.19
N ASP A 336 -25.14 -5.63 14.11
CA ASP A 336 -24.38 -6.22 13.01
C ASP A 336 -24.30 -5.44 11.69
N GLN A 337 -23.53 -4.34 11.73
CA GLN A 337 -22.54 -4.06 10.69
C GLN A 337 -21.94 -5.40 10.26
N ALA A 338 -22.12 -5.82 9.00
CA ALA A 338 -21.84 -7.18 8.49
C ALA A 338 -20.64 -7.82 9.20
N ALA A 339 -20.94 -8.54 10.29
CA ALA A 339 -19.95 -8.72 11.34
C ALA A 339 -18.94 -9.72 10.84
N MET A 340 -17.78 -9.21 10.40
CA MET A 340 -16.65 -10.05 10.05
C MET A 340 -16.45 -11.05 11.19
N PRO A 341 -16.52 -12.37 10.92
CA PRO A 341 -16.42 -13.35 11.97
C PRO A 341 -15.16 -13.12 12.79
N GLU A 342 -15.24 -13.22 14.12
CA GLU A 342 -14.11 -12.94 15.00
C GLU A 342 -12.84 -13.72 14.63
N ALA A 343 -13.00 -14.96 14.17
CA ALA A 343 -11.90 -15.81 13.71
C ALA A 343 -11.22 -15.32 12.41
N MET A 344 -11.89 -14.45 11.65
CA MET A 344 -11.38 -13.87 10.40
C MET A 344 -10.75 -12.50 10.63
N LYS A 345 -10.95 -11.84 11.78
CA LYS A 345 -10.35 -10.53 12.06
C LYS A 345 -8.84 -10.65 12.19
N CYS A 346 -8.12 -9.78 11.48
CA CYS A 346 -6.70 -9.54 11.69
C CYS A 346 -6.49 -8.71 12.97
N SER A 347 -5.29 -8.77 13.53
CA SER A 347 -4.89 -7.92 14.65
C SER A 347 -3.54 -7.25 14.43
N VAL A 348 -3.39 -6.07 15.02
CA VAL A 348 -2.13 -5.34 15.19
C VAL A 348 -1.98 -4.97 16.65
N GLY A 349 -0.75 -5.01 17.16
CA GLY A 349 -0.48 -4.87 18.59
C GLY A 349 -0.82 -6.09 19.43
N ALA A 350 -0.83 -5.90 20.75
CA ALA A 350 -1.18 -6.91 21.75
C ALA A 350 -1.76 -6.25 23.00
N GLY A 351 -2.54 -7.01 23.79
CA GLY A 351 -3.11 -6.54 25.05
C GLY A 351 -4.08 -5.37 24.85
N GLU A 352 -4.00 -4.34 25.69
CA GLU A 352 -4.89 -3.17 25.64
C GLU A 352 -4.71 -2.30 24.40
N ALA A 353 -3.53 -2.39 23.76
CA ALA A 353 -3.23 -1.69 22.51
C ALA A 353 -3.67 -2.47 21.27
N GLU A 354 -4.20 -3.69 21.40
CA GLU A 354 -4.64 -4.48 20.27
C GLU A 354 -5.75 -3.74 19.49
N ARG A 355 -5.63 -3.73 18.17
CA ARG A 355 -6.65 -3.27 17.23
C ARG A 355 -7.01 -4.43 16.31
N ARG A 356 -8.29 -4.60 16.01
CA ARG A 356 -8.79 -5.75 15.25
C ARG A 356 -9.77 -5.31 14.17
N GLY A 357 -9.71 -5.96 13.01
CA GLY A 357 -10.55 -5.62 11.86
C GLY A 357 -10.24 -6.46 10.63
N ALA A 358 -10.72 -6.03 9.47
CA ALA A 358 -10.26 -6.57 8.20
C ALA A 358 -8.79 -6.19 7.96
N ALA A 359 -8.10 -6.87 7.04
CA ALA A 359 -6.74 -6.50 6.71
C ALA A 359 -6.76 -5.13 5.98
N GLY A 360 -6.08 -4.13 6.53
CA GLY A 360 -5.85 -2.86 5.85
C GLY A 360 -4.64 -2.97 4.94
N HIS A 361 -3.47 -3.14 5.57
CA HIS A 361 -2.20 -3.33 4.89
C HIS A 361 -1.52 -4.59 5.40
N VAL A 362 -0.98 -5.41 4.50
CA VAL A 362 -0.22 -6.62 4.84
C VAL A 362 1.08 -6.62 4.07
N ALA A 363 2.18 -7.01 4.72
CA ALA A 363 3.46 -7.26 4.08
C ALA A 363 3.84 -8.73 4.23
N LEU A 364 4.21 -9.35 3.10
CA LEU A 364 4.91 -10.63 3.08
C LEU A 364 6.39 -10.34 2.80
N THR A 365 7.27 -10.69 3.73
CA THR A 365 8.73 -10.50 3.57
C THR A 365 9.38 -11.83 3.30
N TYR A 366 10.00 -11.98 2.12
CA TYR A 366 10.64 -13.21 1.68
C TYR A 366 12.07 -13.31 2.21
N ALA A 367 12.60 -14.53 2.30
CA ALA A 367 13.98 -14.76 2.77
C ALA A 367 15.06 -14.06 1.91
N SER A 368 14.76 -13.79 0.63
CA SER A 368 15.58 -12.97 -0.27
C SER A 368 15.63 -11.48 0.12
N GLY A 369 14.84 -11.07 1.10
CA GLY A 369 14.60 -9.69 1.46
C GLY A 369 13.46 -9.05 0.68
N GLY A 370 12.98 -9.62 -0.43
CA GLY A 370 11.91 -9.00 -1.21
C GLY A 370 10.59 -8.94 -0.46
N GLN A 371 9.70 -8.04 -0.87
CA GLN A 371 8.42 -7.83 -0.21
C GLN A 371 7.26 -7.84 -1.19
N LEU A 372 6.14 -8.41 -0.76
CA LEU A 372 4.82 -8.21 -1.37
C LEU A 372 3.96 -7.43 -0.39
N VAL A 373 3.56 -6.22 -0.76
CA VAL A 373 2.76 -5.32 0.06
C VAL A 373 1.37 -5.19 -0.56
N THR A 374 0.35 -5.49 0.23
CA THR A 374 -1.04 -5.41 -0.20
C THR A 374 -1.78 -4.33 0.58
N SER A 375 -2.67 -3.59 -0.10
CA SER A 375 -3.53 -2.58 0.52
C SER A 375 -5.01 -2.81 0.19
N MET A 376 -5.87 -2.59 1.17
CA MET A 376 -7.32 -2.57 1.01
C MET A 376 -7.78 -1.44 0.09
N GLY A 377 -7.29 -0.22 0.31
CA GLY A 377 -7.65 0.96 -0.49
C GLY A 377 -6.52 1.42 -1.41
N HIS A 378 -6.83 2.43 -2.22
CA HIS A 378 -5.86 3.12 -3.06
C HIS A 378 -4.89 3.94 -2.22
N TRP A 379 -3.64 4.01 -2.65
CA TRP A 379 -2.59 4.75 -1.93
C TRP A 379 -2.83 6.26 -2.00
N ILE A 380 -3.37 6.74 -3.13
CA ILE A 380 -3.73 8.16 -3.30
C ILE A 380 -4.80 8.64 -2.30
N GLU A 381 -5.59 7.73 -1.73
CA GLU A 381 -6.76 8.03 -0.89
C GLU A 381 -6.48 8.12 0.61
N LEU A 382 -5.20 7.97 1.02
CA LEU A 382 -4.71 8.23 2.38
C LEU A 382 -4.72 9.75 2.69
N THR A 383 -5.91 10.35 2.74
CA THR A 383 -6.09 11.80 2.71
C THR A 383 -6.45 12.43 4.05
N ARG A 384 -7.02 11.67 4.99
CA ARG A 384 -7.50 12.19 6.28
C ARG A 384 -6.73 11.57 7.43
N LEU A 385 -5.57 12.17 7.69
CA LEU A 385 -4.68 11.81 8.79
C LEU A 385 -4.98 12.73 9.98
N ASP A 386 -5.10 12.14 11.17
CA ASP A 386 -5.19 12.90 12.40
C ASP A 386 -3.77 13.29 12.84
N THR A 387 -3.39 14.54 12.59
CA THR A 387 -2.01 15.00 12.71
C THR A 387 -1.91 16.36 13.40
N SER A 388 -0.69 16.70 13.83
CA SER A 388 -0.35 17.99 14.43
C SER A 388 0.71 18.70 13.58
N LEU A 389 0.82 20.02 13.74
CA LEU A 389 1.85 20.81 13.08
C LEU A 389 3.26 20.27 13.38
N ASP A 390 3.53 19.92 14.64
CA ASP A 390 4.84 19.40 15.06
C ASP A 390 5.15 18.05 14.39
N ALA A 391 4.17 17.14 14.30
CA ALA A 391 4.32 15.86 13.61
C ALA A 391 4.60 16.07 12.11
N VAL A 392 3.89 16.99 11.48
CA VAL A 392 4.08 17.37 10.07
C VAL A 392 5.48 17.95 9.83
N MET A 393 5.92 18.90 10.66
CA MET A 393 7.25 19.52 10.54
C MET A 393 8.38 18.52 10.80
N HIS A 394 8.19 17.62 11.76
CA HIS A 394 9.15 16.55 12.06
C HIS A 394 9.25 15.55 10.89
N ALA A 395 8.11 15.06 10.38
CA ALA A 395 8.08 14.18 9.21
C ALA A 395 8.71 14.84 7.98
N ALA A 396 8.43 16.13 7.75
CA ALA A 396 9.01 16.90 6.67
C ALA A 396 10.54 16.96 6.75
N GLY A 397 11.09 17.36 7.89
CA GLY A 397 12.54 17.48 8.09
C GLY A 397 13.28 16.15 7.95
N ARG A 398 12.68 15.09 8.52
CA ARG A 398 13.24 13.74 8.47
C ARG A 398 13.22 13.12 7.08
N ASN A 399 12.18 13.40 6.28
CA ASN A 399 11.95 12.70 5.01
C ASN A 399 12.32 13.49 3.76
N PHE A 400 12.33 14.82 3.84
CA PHE A 400 12.51 15.72 2.70
C PHE A 400 13.56 16.82 2.97
N GLY A 401 14.08 16.90 4.20
CA GLY A 401 15.19 17.79 4.55
C GLY A 401 14.77 19.15 5.11
N GLY A 402 15.77 19.94 5.52
CA GLY A 402 15.55 21.23 6.21
C GLY A 402 14.96 22.33 5.32
N GLU A 403 15.19 22.29 4.01
CA GLU A 403 14.64 23.26 3.06
C GLU A 403 13.11 23.17 2.99
N GLU A 404 12.57 21.95 2.98
CA GLU A 404 11.12 21.70 2.98
C GLU A 404 10.49 22.29 4.26
N VAL A 405 11.08 22.01 5.43
CA VAL A 405 10.63 22.57 6.72
C VAL A 405 10.65 24.09 6.70
N ALA A 406 11.71 24.70 6.17
CA ALA A 406 11.83 26.14 6.09
C ALA A 406 10.76 26.75 5.17
N SER A 407 10.43 26.09 4.05
CA SER A 407 9.33 26.52 3.17
C SER A 407 7.98 26.44 3.87
N MET A 408 7.67 25.29 4.45
CA MET A 408 6.40 25.07 5.16
C MET A 408 6.21 26.04 6.32
N ARG A 409 7.27 26.36 7.08
CA ARG A 409 7.18 27.36 8.17
C ARG A 409 6.80 28.75 7.64
N ARG A 410 7.44 29.19 6.54
CA ARG A 410 7.12 30.48 5.91
C ARG A 410 5.69 30.53 5.41
N GLU A 411 5.21 29.44 4.80
CA GLU A 411 3.82 29.31 4.34
C GLU A 411 2.85 29.34 5.53
N TRP A 412 3.16 28.62 6.61
CA TRP A 412 2.32 28.59 7.83
C TRP A 412 2.15 29.97 8.47
N GLU A 413 3.23 30.72 8.58
CA GLU A 413 3.25 32.08 9.16
C GLU A 413 2.37 33.08 8.39
N GLN A 414 2.05 32.78 7.12
CA GLN A 414 1.19 33.63 6.27
C GLN A 414 -0.31 33.33 6.46
N LEU A 415 -0.66 32.19 7.08
CA LEU A 415 -2.05 31.79 7.28
C LEU A 415 -2.66 32.53 8.47
N LYS A 416 -3.83 33.14 8.26
CA LYS A 416 -4.47 34.04 9.23
C LYS A 416 -5.56 33.38 10.05
N THR A 417 -6.15 32.29 9.54
CA THR A 417 -7.30 31.64 10.17
C THR A 417 -6.99 30.20 10.53
N GLU A 418 -7.66 29.71 11.57
CA GLU A 418 -7.56 28.30 11.98
C GLU A 418 -8.06 27.35 10.89
N ALA A 419 -9.07 27.77 10.11
CA ALA A 419 -9.58 26.97 8.99
C ALA A 419 -8.52 26.78 7.89
N ASP A 420 -7.85 27.86 7.48
CA ASP A 420 -6.77 27.81 6.49
C ASP A 420 -5.60 26.95 7.00
N GLN A 421 -5.25 27.08 8.28
CA GLN A 421 -4.23 26.27 8.94
C GLN A 421 -4.58 24.77 8.92
N GLN A 422 -5.81 24.40 9.23
CA GLN A 422 -6.26 23.01 9.19
C GLN A 422 -6.30 22.44 7.77
N GLU A 423 -6.71 23.25 6.79
CA GLU A 423 -6.67 22.86 5.38
C GLU A 423 -5.24 22.65 4.89
N GLN A 424 -4.33 23.58 5.20
CA GLN A 424 -2.92 23.47 4.85
C GLN A 424 -2.26 22.25 5.50
N LEU A 425 -2.58 21.97 6.78
CA LEU A 425 -2.06 20.81 7.49
C LEU A 425 -2.48 19.50 6.81
N ARG A 426 -3.75 19.38 6.40
CA ARG A 426 -4.27 18.23 5.65
C ARG A 426 -3.61 18.10 4.28
N TYR A 427 -3.40 19.22 3.60
CA TYR A 427 -2.72 19.26 2.32
C TYR A 427 -1.29 18.72 2.45
N TRP A 428 -0.51 19.24 3.39
CA TRP A 428 0.86 18.79 3.62
C TRP A 428 0.95 17.33 4.05
N SER A 429 0.08 16.89 4.96
CA SER A 429 0.08 15.50 5.42
C SER A 429 -0.20 14.53 4.27
N LYS A 430 -1.20 14.84 3.43
CA LYS A 430 -1.51 14.08 2.21
C LYS A 430 -0.33 14.08 1.25
N ASN A 431 0.22 15.25 0.97
CA ASN A 431 1.30 15.43 0.01
C ASN A 431 2.57 14.64 0.40
N MET A 432 2.96 14.66 1.69
CA MET A 432 4.11 13.89 2.18
C MET A 432 3.94 12.38 2.00
N VAL A 433 2.75 11.83 2.27
CA VAL A 433 2.46 10.42 2.03
C VAL A 433 2.52 10.11 0.53
N GLN A 434 1.92 10.96 -0.31
CA GLN A 434 1.86 10.75 -1.76
C GLN A 434 3.24 10.83 -2.45
N LYS A 435 4.11 11.74 -1.99
CA LYS A 435 5.50 11.88 -2.48
C LYS A 435 6.46 10.82 -1.93
N SER A 436 6.09 10.10 -0.87
CA SER A 436 6.97 9.09 -0.29
C SER A 436 7.07 7.86 -1.18
N VAL A 437 8.30 7.38 -1.40
CA VAL A 437 8.53 6.16 -2.19
C VAL A 437 7.98 4.95 -1.43
N PRO A 438 7.22 4.05 -2.05
CA PRO A 438 6.61 2.95 -1.32
C PRO A 438 7.54 1.73 -1.22
N THR A 439 8.78 1.96 -0.80
CA THR A 439 9.79 0.93 -0.57
C THR A 439 10.50 1.13 0.77
N ARG A 440 11.29 0.15 1.22
CA ARG A 440 11.99 0.25 2.51
C ARG A 440 13.11 1.29 2.49
N MET A 441 13.83 1.40 1.37
CA MET A 441 14.99 2.27 1.17
C MET A 441 15.99 2.25 2.34
N LYS A 442 16.54 1.08 2.71
CA LYS A 442 17.44 1.01 3.89
C LYS A 442 18.68 1.89 3.75
N CYS A 443 19.11 2.17 2.53
CA CYS A 443 20.30 2.98 2.23
C CYS A 443 20.04 4.49 2.09
N ARG A 444 18.81 4.97 2.34
CA ARG A 444 18.51 6.40 2.23
C ARG A 444 19.15 7.20 3.36
N THR A 445 19.61 8.40 3.03
CA THR A 445 20.02 9.37 4.04
C THR A 445 18.79 9.79 4.85
N LYS A 446 18.73 9.41 6.13
CA LYS A 446 17.79 9.97 7.09
C LYS A 446 18.53 11.02 7.90
N PHE A 447 18.06 12.27 7.92
CA PHE A 447 18.62 13.27 8.81
C PHE A 447 18.32 12.88 10.26
N SER A 448 19.36 12.73 11.07
CA SER A 448 19.21 12.72 12.53
C SER A 448 18.92 14.16 12.96
N SER A 449 17.67 14.41 13.32
CA SER A 449 17.20 15.63 13.99
C SER A 449 17.87 15.80 15.35
#